data_AF-A0A6F9DN29-F1
#
_entry.id   AF-A0A6F9DN29-F1
#
_cell.length_a   1.000
_cell.length_b   1.000
_cell.length_c   1.000
_cell.angle_alpha   90.00
_cell.angle_beta   90.00
_cell.angle_gamma   90.00
#
_symmetry.space_group_name_H-M   'P 1'
#
loop_
_entity.id
_entity.type
_entity.pdbx_description
1 polymer ?
#
loop_
_entity_poly.entity_id
_entity_poly.type
_entity_poly.pdbx_seq_one_letter_code
_entity_poly.pdbx_strand_id
1 'polypeptide(L)'
;MPIQIKNVLLLDNVDPSAKTILESRGINATLQKEKLTKDNLVQELQKYDGVVVRSATTVTSEIIQQCPNLKIIGRAGTGVDNVDIDSATKNGVIVMNTPGGNTLSAAEHTCTLIACLSRNVPAADASMKAGKWDRKAFMGNELYEKTLGIVGLGRIGREAATRMQSFGMKTIGFDPLVSKEEAAKFDIEWMECSEIWPRADYITVHTPLIPQTKGLLNDDSFAKCKKGVKVINCARGGIIDEGALLRALESGQCGGAGLDVFVEEPPTNLSLVKHPKVVACPHLGASTKEAQSRCGREIADQIADVSEGKSFFGVLNAPALSQGASDEMKEWIPAMVCAGKFLKAFMNSNPSTVTLDSYGNVLSKAGHCLKAAFCSGFLQCTTNVNLVNAAPLLAAKGTQITLGKNPDSKESACMIAVKSETCTMNFFVSVISKTPVLISMDGAKFSVPVILKGNLLVFKSSNNNLSTAIGQISNNGATVTSLSTTDAQNNLQWFAVGVNQQISDAVLQSLNAVSIQF
;
A
#
# COMPACT_ATOMS: atom_id res chain seq x y z
N MET A 1 1.19 -6.66 15.93
CA MET A 1 2.44 -6.48 16.70
C MET A 1 2.88 -5.04 16.53
N PRO A 2 3.20 -4.32 17.62
CA PRO A 2 3.83 -3.00 17.52
C PRO A 2 5.21 -3.15 16.85
N ILE A 3 5.50 -2.28 15.88
CA ILE A 3 6.81 -2.23 15.22
C ILE A 3 7.64 -1.22 15.99
N GLN A 4 8.60 -1.69 16.79
CA GLN A 4 9.39 -0.77 17.61
C GLN A 4 10.24 0.16 16.75
N ILE A 5 9.83 1.42 16.69
CA ILE A 5 10.53 2.53 16.05
C ILE A 5 11.03 3.42 17.19
N LYS A 6 12.36 3.56 17.32
CA LYS A 6 13.00 4.35 18.38
C LYS A 6 13.62 5.63 17.85
N ASN A 7 14.24 5.58 16.67
CA ASN A 7 14.93 6.72 16.08
C ASN A 7 14.40 7.00 14.67
N VAL A 8 14.01 8.25 14.40
CA VAL A 8 13.53 8.71 13.09
C VAL A 8 14.34 9.90 12.59
N LEU A 9 14.81 9.83 11.34
CA LEU A 9 15.47 10.94 10.64
C LEU A 9 14.43 11.72 9.84
N LEU A 10 14.37 13.04 10.04
CA LEU A 10 13.46 13.94 9.33
C LEU A 10 14.27 14.78 8.33
N LEU A 11 14.04 14.56 7.03
CA LEU A 11 14.75 15.22 5.93
C LEU A 11 13.87 16.30 5.26
N ASP A 12 14.41 16.94 4.23
CA ASP A 12 13.67 17.83 3.30
C ASP A 12 12.91 19.00 3.95
N ASN A 13 13.39 19.52 5.08
CA ASN A 13 12.72 20.57 5.85
C ASN A 13 11.27 20.19 6.22
N VAL A 14 11.06 18.96 6.69
CA VAL A 14 9.82 18.57 7.37
C VAL A 14 9.54 19.54 8.54
N ASP A 15 8.27 19.87 8.72
CA ASP A 15 7.83 20.82 9.75
C ASP A 15 8.31 20.37 11.16
N PRO A 16 8.88 21.28 11.98
CA PRO A 16 9.41 20.92 13.29
C PRO A 16 8.38 20.29 14.24
N SER A 17 7.07 20.52 14.03
CA SER A 17 6.02 19.87 14.81
C SER A 17 6.05 18.34 14.70
N ALA A 18 6.54 17.78 13.59
CA ALA A 18 6.74 16.35 13.42
C ALA A 18 7.70 15.78 14.48
N LYS A 19 8.81 16.48 14.73
CA LYS A 19 9.78 16.13 15.76
C LYS A 19 9.12 16.14 17.14
N THR A 20 8.41 17.21 17.47
CA THR A 20 7.73 17.36 18.77
C THR A 20 6.72 16.24 19.01
N ILE A 21 5.93 15.86 18.01
CA ILE A 21 4.95 14.78 18.11
C ILE A 21 5.65 13.44 18.36
N LEU A 22 6.67 13.10 17.56
CA LEU A 22 7.42 11.84 17.72
C LEU A 22 8.07 11.75 19.10
N GLU A 23 8.75 12.81 19.56
CA GLU A 23 9.43 12.83 20.86
C GLU A 23 8.44 12.73 22.03
N SER A 24 7.28 13.38 21.92
CA SER A 24 6.21 13.27 22.93
C SER A 24 5.65 11.85 23.07
N ARG A 25 5.85 11.01 22.04
CA ARG A 25 5.44 9.60 21.98
C ARG A 25 6.61 8.64 22.14
N GLY A 26 7.75 9.11 22.66
CA GLY A 26 8.90 8.27 22.99
C GLY A 26 9.77 7.85 21.80
N ILE A 27 9.62 8.52 20.64
CA ILE A 27 10.43 8.28 19.44
C ILE A 27 11.40 9.45 19.28
N ASN A 28 12.70 9.19 19.35
CA ASN A 28 13.73 10.20 19.13
C ASN A 28 13.71 10.64 17.67
N ALA A 29 13.60 11.94 17.41
CA ALA A 29 13.55 12.47 16.06
C ALA A 29 14.66 13.50 15.81
N THR A 30 15.39 13.32 14.70
CA THR A 30 16.47 14.23 14.29
C THR A 30 16.04 15.01 13.06
N LEU A 31 16.02 16.34 13.15
CA LEU A 31 15.80 17.24 12.01
C LEU A 31 17.13 17.47 11.29
N GLN A 32 17.23 16.96 10.07
CA GLN A 32 18.37 17.17 9.19
C GLN A 32 18.07 18.32 8.23
N LYS A 33 18.74 19.46 8.45
CA LYS A 33 18.52 20.69 7.66
C LYS A 33 19.25 20.68 6.32
N GLU A 34 20.41 20.04 6.27
CA GLU A 34 21.24 20.00 5.05
C GLU A 34 20.84 18.81 4.19
N LYS A 35 20.78 19.03 2.87
CA LYS A 35 20.55 17.94 1.92
C LYS A 35 21.76 17.02 1.92
N LEU A 36 21.53 15.74 2.22
CA LEU A 36 22.56 14.71 2.18
C LEU A 36 22.76 14.21 0.74
N THR A 37 24.01 13.91 0.39
CA THR A 37 24.32 13.11 -0.81
C THR A 37 23.83 11.67 -0.61
N LYS A 38 23.73 10.88 -1.68
CA LYS A 38 23.30 9.48 -1.60
C LYS A 38 24.16 8.67 -0.60
N ASP A 39 25.47 8.81 -0.70
CA ASP A 39 26.40 8.04 0.14
C ASP A 39 26.32 8.47 1.62
N ASN A 40 26.24 9.78 1.88
CA ASN A 40 26.08 10.30 3.23
C ASN A 40 24.71 9.92 3.82
N LEU A 41 23.66 9.87 2.99
CA LEU A 41 22.33 9.45 3.41
C LEU A 41 22.33 7.99 3.86
N VAL A 42 22.98 7.08 3.11
CA VAL A 42 23.10 5.67 3.51
C VAL A 42 23.82 5.54 4.85
N GLN A 43 24.97 6.22 5.01
CA GLN A 43 25.73 6.17 6.27
C GLN A 43 24.91 6.69 7.45
N GLU A 44 24.15 7.78 7.26
CA GLU A 44 23.34 8.35 8.32
C GLU A 44 22.16 7.44 8.68
N LEU A 45 21.45 6.90 7.67
CA LEU A 45 20.27 6.05 7.86
C LEU A 45 20.56 4.75 8.62
N GLN A 46 21.81 4.27 8.67
CA GLN A 46 22.16 3.09 9.48
C GLN A 46 21.85 3.27 10.98
N LYS A 47 21.75 4.51 11.46
CA LYS A 47 21.46 4.85 12.87
C LYS A 47 19.96 4.90 13.20
N TYR A 48 19.09 4.86 12.19
CA TYR A 48 17.67 5.14 12.32
C TYR A 48 16.80 3.93 12.00
N ASP A 49 15.68 3.83 12.72
CA ASP A 49 14.61 2.86 12.42
C ASP A 49 13.67 3.38 11.34
N GLY A 50 13.61 4.70 11.15
CA GLY A 50 12.71 5.33 10.20
C GLY A 50 13.26 6.59 9.57
N VAL A 51 12.73 6.94 8.41
CA VAL A 51 13.02 8.21 7.74
C VAL A 51 11.72 8.87 7.29
N VAL A 52 11.63 10.19 7.45
CA VAL A 52 10.59 11.01 6.85
C VAL A 52 11.21 11.89 5.76
N VAL A 53 10.67 11.79 4.55
CA VAL A 53 11.08 12.58 3.38
C VAL A 53 9.92 13.41 2.85
N ARG A 54 10.24 14.37 1.97
CA ARG A 54 9.26 15.09 1.16
C ARG A 54 9.46 14.76 -0.31
N SER A 55 9.73 15.76 -1.17
CA SER A 55 9.95 15.54 -2.61
C SER A 55 11.42 15.62 -3.01
N ALA A 56 12.31 16.12 -2.13
CA ALA A 56 13.67 16.49 -2.52
C ALA A 56 14.66 15.31 -2.39
N THR A 57 14.41 14.42 -1.43
CA THR A 57 15.18 13.18 -1.24
C THR A 57 14.46 12.02 -1.93
N THR A 58 15.17 11.29 -2.79
CA THR A 58 14.67 10.06 -3.41
C THR A 58 15.21 8.85 -2.66
N VAL A 59 14.32 7.99 -2.16
CA VAL A 59 14.67 6.76 -1.44
C VAL A 59 14.66 5.60 -2.42
N THR A 60 15.81 5.35 -3.04
CA THR A 60 15.98 4.33 -4.09
C THR A 60 16.15 2.92 -3.54
N SER A 61 16.05 1.92 -4.41
CA SER A 61 16.34 0.52 -4.08
C SER A 61 17.70 0.33 -3.42
N GLU A 62 18.77 0.99 -3.91
CA GLU A 62 20.12 0.83 -3.37
C GLU A 62 20.26 1.41 -1.97
N ILE A 63 19.52 2.49 -1.65
CA ILE A 63 19.51 3.07 -0.30
C ILE A 63 18.85 2.08 0.65
N ILE A 64 17.68 1.56 0.29
CA ILE A 64 16.88 0.64 1.11
C ILE A 64 17.68 -0.62 1.43
N GLN A 65 18.34 -1.21 0.44
CA GLN A 65 19.11 -2.45 0.60
C GLN A 65 20.35 -2.27 1.50
N GLN A 66 20.93 -1.07 1.55
CA GLN A 66 22.10 -0.76 2.38
C GLN A 66 21.75 -0.32 3.80
N CYS A 67 20.45 -0.20 4.13
CA CYS A 67 19.97 0.26 5.42
C CYS A 67 19.14 -0.83 6.14
N PRO A 68 19.77 -1.91 6.65
CA PRO A 68 19.04 -3.07 7.21
C PRO A 68 18.25 -2.77 8.49
N ASN A 69 18.54 -1.66 9.16
CA ASN A 69 17.81 -1.21 10.35
C ASN A 69 16.52 -0.43 10.01
N LEU A 70 16.36 -0.01 8.76
CA LEU A 70 15.22 0.79 8.33
C LEU A 70 13.95 -0.06 8.35
N LYS A 71 12.95 0.36 9.12
CA LYS A 71 11.64 -0.30 9.28
C LYS A 71 10.52 0.49 8.63
N ILE A 72 10.67 1.81 8.49
CA ILE A 72 9.61 2.69 8.00
C ILE A 72 10.14 3.88 7.18
N ILE A 73 9.46 4.19 6.09
CA ILE A 73 9.66 5.38 5.26
C ILE A 73 8.34 6.14 5.24
N GLY A 74 8.32 7.32 5.84
CA GLY A 74 7.19 8.24 5.79
C GLY A 74 7.39 9.31 4.73
N ARG A 75 6.42 9.49 3.83
CA ARG A 75 6.41 10.62 2.91
C ARG A 75 5.43 11.66 3.45
N ALA A 76 5.94 12.82 3.87
CA ALA A 76 5.13 13.99 4.23
C ALA A 76 4.52 14.65 2.98
N GLY A 77 3.46 14.03 2.48
CA GLY A 77 2.60 14.47 1.39
C GLY A 77 1.94 13.28 0.68
N THR A 78 1.03 13.54 -0.26
CA THR A 78 0.21 12.48 -0.89
C THR A 78 0.96 11.63 -1.92
N GLY A 79 1.78 12.25 -2.78
CA GLY A 79 2.62 11.51 -3.75
C GLY A 79 3.77 10.77 -3.10
N VAL A 80 4.17 9.66 -3.72
CA VAL A 80 5.25 8.78 -3.25
C VAL A 80 6.19 8.38 -4.39
N ASP A 81 6.20 9.18 -5.45
CA ASP A 81 6.93 8.94 -6.70
C ASP A 81 8.46 8.88 -6.46
N ASN A 82 8.94 9.45 -5.35
CA ASN A 82 10.33 9.46 -4.93
C ASN A 82 10.71 8.35 -3.93
N VAL A 83 9.86 7.33 -3.75
CA VAL A 83 10.13 6.17 -2.87
C VAL A 83 9.94 4.87 -3.65
N ASP A 84 10.95 4.01 -3.67
CA ASP A 84 10.86 2.68 -4.27
C ASP A 84 10.08 1.72 -3.36
N ILE A 85 8.76 1.68 -3.56
CA ILE A 85 7.83 0.86 -2.77
C ILE A 85 8.11 -0.63 -2.93
N ASP A 86 8.46 -1.09 -4.13
CA ASP A 86 8.70 -2.51 -4.38
C ASP A 86 9.95 -2.98 -3.64
N SER A 87 11.03 -2.21 -3.68
CA SER A 87 12.24 -2.50 -2.90
C SER A 87 11.97 -2.42 -1.40
N ALA A 88 11.24 -1.40 -0.93
CA ALA A 88 10.84 -1.28 0.48
C ALA A 88 10.05 -2.53 0.92
N THR A 89 9.09 -2.96 0.11
CA THR A 89 8.27 -4.15 0.38
C THR A 89 9.11 -5.40 0.46
N LYS A 90 10.06 -5.63 -0.46
CA LYS A 90 10.95 -6.81 -0.44
C LYS A 90 11.86 -6.83 0.79
N ASN A 91 12.31 -5.66 1.24
CA ASN A 91 13.15 -5.51 2.43
C ASN A 91 12.33 -5.44 3.74
N GLY A 92 11.00 -5.57 3.68
CA GLY A 92 10.15 -5.57 4.87
C GLY A 92 9.96 -4.18 5.50
N VAL A 93 10.25 -3.12 4.74
CA VAL A 93 10.14 -1.72 5.16
C VAL A 93 8.74 -1.19 4.83
N ILE A 94 8.09 -0.58 5.80
CA ILE A 94 6.77 0.05 5.61
C ILE A 94 6.94 1.37 4.88
N VAL A 95 6.08 1.63 3.89
CA VAL A 95 5.96 2.94 3.24
C VAL A 95 4.62 3.57 3.60
N MET A 96 4.66 4.84 4.03
CA MET A 96 3.48 5.60 4.41
C MET A 96 3.43 6.96 3.71
N ASN A 97 2.22 7.50 3.53
CA ASN A 97 2.01 8.85 3.02
C ASN A 97 0.93 9.60 3.82
N THR A 98 0.74 10.89 3.52
CA THR A 98 -0.27 11.73 4.17
C THR A 98 -1.36 12.11 3.16
N PRO A 99 -2.37 11.26 2.95
CA PRO A 99 -3.36 11.43 1.88
C PRO A 99 -4.27 12.64 2.07
N GLY A 100 -4.36 13.20 3.28
CA GLY A 100 -5.23 14.35 3.60
C GLY A 100 -4.51 15.71 3.55
N GLY A 101 -3.27 15.78 4.05
CA GLY A 101 -2.60 17.03 4.42
C GLY A 101 -2.49 18.12 3.35
N ASN A 102 -2.47 17.77 2.06
CA ASN A 102 -2.34 18.73 0.96
C ASN A 102 -3.65 19.05 0.22
N THR A 103 -4.78 18.45 0.60
CA THR A 103 -6.04 18.52 -0.17
C THR A 103 -6.46 19.96 -0.47
N LEU A 104 -6.55 20.80 0.56
CA LEU A 104 -7.04 22.17 0.44
C LEU A 104 -6.13 23.03 -0.43
N SER A 105 -4.81 22.96 -0.19
CA SER A 105 -3.84 23.77 -0.93
C SER A 105 -3.76 23.38 -2.40
N ALA A 106 -3.89 22.08 -2.73
CA ALA A 106 -3.92 21.64 -4.12
C ALA A 106 -5.21 22.08 -4.84
N ALA A 107 -6.35 22.07 -4.14
CA ALA A 107 -7.61 22.59 -4.66
C ALA A 107 -7.54 24.11 -4.89
N GLU A 108 -7.02 24.87 -3.93
CA GLU A 108 -6.81 26.32 -4.03
C GLU A 108 -5.87 26.68 -5.20
N HIS A 109 -4.79 25.92 -5.38
CA HIS A 109 -3.88 26.13 -6.51
C HIS A 109 -4.54 25.83 -7.85
N THR A 110 -5.36 24.78 -7.93
CA THR A 110 -6.18 24.47 -9.12
C THR A 110 -7.13 25.62 -9.45
N CYS A 111 -7.88 26.12 -8.47
CA CYS A 111 -8.78 27.27 -8.64
C CYS A 111 -8.00 28.54 -9.06
N THR A 112 -6.80 28.73 -8.50
CA THR A 112 -5.91 29.84 -8.85
C THR A 112 -5.49 29.77 -10.31
N LEU A 113 -5.06 28.60 -10.80
CA LEU A 113 -4.70 28.43 -12.21
C LEU A 113 -5.91 28.64 -13.14
N ILE A 114 -7.11 28.19 -12.76
CA ILE A 114 -8.35 28.50 -13.50
C ILE A 114 -8.54 30.02 -13.61
N ALA A 115 -8.44 30.76 -12.50
CA ALA A 115 -8.59 32.20 -12.48
C ALA A 115 -7.50 32.92 -13.29
N CYS A 116 -6.24 32.50 -13.17
CA CYS A 116 -5.11 33.03 -13.94
C CYS A 116 -5.33 32.85 -15.45
N LEU A 117 -5.80 31.68 -15.89
CA LEU A 117 -6.13 31.44 -17.30
C LEU A 117 -7.32 32.26 -17.75
N SER A 118 -8.31 32.51 -16.87
CA SER A 118 -9.47 33.33 -17.23
C SER A 118 -9.10 34.80 -17.43
N ARG A 119 -8.11 35.31 -16.70
CA ARG A 119 -7.80 36.75 -16.62
C ARG A 119 -6.41 37.15 -17.13
N ASN A 120 -5.62 36.20 -17.63
CA ASN A 120 -4.25 36.41 -18.14
C ASN A 120 -3.29 37.04 -17.10
N VAL A 121 -3.50 36.78 -15.80
CA VAL A 121 -2.82 37.50 -14.71
C VAL A 121 -1.29 37.44 -14.81
N PRO A 122 -0.65 36.26 -15.00
CA PRO A 122 0.82 36.19 -15.02
C PRO A 122 1.45 36.99 -16.18
N ALA A 123 0.84 36.93 -17.37
CA ALA A 123 1.31 37.67 -18.54
C ALA A 123 1.12 39.19 -18.39
N ALA A 124 -0.01 39.61 -17.81
CA ALA A 124 -0.29 41.02 -17.54
C ALA A 124 0.68 41.61 -16.48
N ASP A 125 0.96 40.86 -15.41
CA ASP A 125 1.96 41.24 -14.40
C ASP A 125 3.37 41.37 -15.01
N ALA A 126 3.79 40.38 -15.81
CA ALA A 126 5.07 40.44 -16.51
C ALA A 126 5.19 41.66 -17.45
N SER A 127 4.11 42.01 -18.15
CA SER A 127 4.03 43.20 -18.99
C SER A 127 4.22 44.49 -18.19
N MET A 128 3.54 44.63 -17.06
CA MET A 128 3.66 45.80 -16.17
C MET A 128 5.08 45.94 -15.61
N LYS A 129 5.70 44.83 -15.19
CA LYS A 129 7.10 44.79 -14.72
C LYS A 129 8.10 45.17 -15.80
N ALA A 130 7.76 44.94 -17.07
CA ALA A 130 8.53 45.39 -18.23
C ALA A 130 8.26 46.86 -18.62
N GLY A 131 7.49 47.60 -17.83
CA GLY A 131 7.17 49.01 -18.08
C GLY A 131 6.11 49.26 -19.16
N LYS A 132 5.35 48.23 -19.57
CA LYS A 132 4.34 48.33 -20.62
C LYS A 132 2.93 48.49 -20.04
N TRP A 133 2.06 49.19 -20.78
CA TRP A 133 0.64 49.37 -20.45
C TRP A 133 -0.27 48.74 -21.52
N ASP A 134 -0.19 47.40 -21.66
CA ASP A 134 -0.83 46.65 -22.74
C ASP A 134 -2.29 46.24 -22.43
N ARG A 135 -3.11 47.17 -21.92
CA ARG A 135 -4.50 46.89 -21.48
C ARG A 135 -5.35 46.14 -22.53
N LYS A 136 -5.17 46.47 -23.82
CA LYS A 136 -5.94 45.86 -24.92
C LYS A 136 -5.51 44.43 -25.23
N ALA A 137 -4.30 44.01 -24.84
CA ALA A 137 -3.77 42.68 -25.13
C ALA A 137 -4.34 41.59 -24.21
N PHE A 138 -4.88 41.97 -23.04
CA PHE A 138 -5.28 41.02 -21.99
C PHE A 138 -6.79 40.93 -21.79
N MET A 139 -7.56 40.78 -22.88
CA MET A 139 -8.99 40.49 -22.78
C MET A 139 -9.19 39.12 -22.13
N GLY A 140 -9.90 39.09 -21.00
CA GLY A 140 -10.19 37.88 -20.24
C GLY A 140 -11.59 37.33 -20.51
N ASN A 141 -11.91 36.23 -19.85
CA ASN A 141 -13.24 35.63 -19.81
C ASN A 141 -13.80 35.70 -18.38
N GLU A 142 -15.11 35.79 -18.27
CA GLU A 142 -15.82 35.55 -17.02
C GLU A 142 -15.92 34.04 -16.75
N LEU A 143 -15.89 33.68 -15.47
CA LEU A 143 -16.09 32.31 -14.99
C LEU A 143 -17.57 32.00 -14.73
N TYR A 144 -18.37 33.02 -14.45
CA TYR A 144 -19.81 32.87 -14.19
C TYR A 144 -20.50 32.12 -15.33
N GLU A 145 -21.35 31.15 -14.99
CA GLU A 145 -22.09 30.24 -15.88
C GLU A 145 -21.26 29.33 -16.81
N LYS A 146 -19.92 29.41 -16.76
CA LYS A 146 -19.05 28.48 -17.49
C LYS A 146 -19.09 27.08 -16.89
N THR A 147 -18.87 26.08 -17.73
CA THR A 147 -18.84 24.68 -17.33
C THR A 147 -17.41 24.22 -17.03
N LEU A 148 -17.20 23.72 -15.81
CA LEU A 148 -15.98 23.04 -15.38
C LEU A 148 -16.21 21.52 -15.44
N GLY A 149 -15.45 20.84 -16.31
CA GLY A 149 -15.32 19.40 -16.33
C GLY A 149 -14.24 18.93 -15.34
N ILE A 150 -14.59 18.00 -14.45
CA ILE A 150 -13.69 17.50 -13.41
C ILE A 150 -13.51 16.00 -13.60
N VAL A 151 -12.30 15.55 -13.95
CA VAL A 151 -12.01 14.11 -14.03
C VAL A 151 -11.19 13.69 -12.82
N GLY A 152 -11.76 12.82 -12.00
CA GLY A 152 -11.31 12.50 -10.65
C GLY A 152 -12.11 13.27 -9.61
N LEU A 153 -13.03 12.58 -8.94
CA LEU A 153 -13.95 13.13 -7.94
C LEU A 153 -13.52 12.72 -6.52
N GLY A 154 -12.20 12.56 -6.33
CA GLY A 154 -11.59 12.38 -5.02
C GLY A 154 -11.62 13.67 -4.17
N ARG A 155 -10.82 13.69 -3.10
CA ARG A 155 -10.78 14.80 -2.14
C ARG A 155 -10.53 16.16 -2.82
N ILE A 156 -9.50 16.26 -3.66
CA ILE A 156 -9.10 17.52 -4.29
C ILE A 156 -10.14 17.97 -5.33
N GLY A 157 -10.61 17.06 -6.19
CA GLY A 157 -11.57 17.40 -7.25
C GLY A 157 -12.88 17.95 -6.68
N ARG A 158 -13.38 17.38 -5.57
CA ARG A 158 -14.57 17.88 -4.88
C ARG A 158 -14.35 19.25 -4.24
N GLU A 159 -13.22 19.46 -3.57
CA GLU A 159 -12.87 20.76 -2.99
C GLU A 159 -12.70 21.86 -4.06
N ALA A 160 -12.16 21.50 -5.23
CA ALA A 160 -12.09 22.41 -6.38
C ALA A 160 -13.48 22.72 -6.94
N ALA A 161 -14.37 21.72 -7.06
CA ALA A 161 -15.75 21.90 -7.49
C ALA A 161 -16.49 22.93 -6.62
N THR A 162 -16.51 22.72 -5.30
CA THR A 162 -17.19 23.60 -4.34
C THR A 162 -16.72 25.05 -4.42
N ARG A 163 -15.41 25.25 -4.60
CA ARG A 163 -14.83 26.60 -4.76
C ARG A 163 -15.26 27.24 -6.08
N MET A 164 -15.20 26.50 -7.19
CA MET A 164 -15.55 27.06 -8.50
C MET A 164 -17.05 27.29 -8.68
N GLN A 165 -17.90 26.50 -8.00
CA GLN A 165 -19.34 26.78 -7.90
C GLN A 165 -19.62 28.11 -7.19
N SER A 166 -18.78 28.52 -6.23
CA SER A 166 -18.90 29.84 -5.58
C SER A 166 -18.58 31.01 -6.53
N PHE A 167 -17.90 30.75 -7.66
CA PHE A 167 -17.75 31.69 -8.79
C PHE A 167 -18.92 31.61 -9.79
N GLY A 168 -19.92 30.77 -9.52
CA GLY A 168 -21.09 30.54 -10.38
C GLY A 168 -20.83 29.61 -11.57
N MET A 169 -19.76 28.81 -11.54
CA MET A 169 -19.54 27.78 -12.56
C MET A 169 -20.48 26.59 -12.37
N LYS A 170 -20.86 25.95 -13.49
CA LYS A 170 -21.52 24.64 -13.50
C LYS A 170 -20.45 23.55 -13.45
N THR A 171 -20.61 22.55 -12.59
CA THR A 171 -19.64 21.45 -12.45
C THR A 171 -20.21 20.13 -12.95
N ILE A 172 -19.50 19.54 -13.91
CA ILE A 172 -19.77 18.19 -14.41
C ILE A 172 -18.52 17.34 -14.15
N GLY A 173 -18.64 16.04 -13.92
CA GLY A 173 -17.45 15.25 -13.62
C GLY A 173 -17.59 13.75 -13.69
N PHE A 174 -16.44 13.07 -13.70
CA PHE A 174 -16.33 11.63 -13.84
C PHE A 174 -15.35 11.05 -12.83
N ASP A 175 -15.75 9.97 -12.17
CA ASP A 175 -14.86 9.08 -11.44
C ASP A 175 -15.49 7.68 -11.38
N PRO A 176 -14.79 6.62 -11.82
CA PRO A 176 -15.36 5.28 -11.84
C PRO A 176 -15.59 4.70 -10.43
N LEU A 177 -15.01 5.32 -9.39
CA LEU A 177 -15.14 4.90 -8.00
C LEU A 177 -16.16 5.72 -7.21
N VAL A 178 -16.79 6.72 -7.83
CA VAL A 178 -17.77 7.61 -7.18
C VAL A 178 -19.10 7.46 -7.90
N SER A 179 -20.15 7.13 -7.16
CA SER A 179 -21.49 6.99 -7.74
C SER A 179 -22.09 8.33 -8.15
N LYS A 180 -23.13 8.30 -9.00
CA LYS A 180 -23.88 9.52 -9.38
C LYS A 180 -24.47 10.21 -8.15
N GLU A 181 -24.97 9.44 -7.21
CA GLU A 181 -25.56 9.91 -5.96
C GLU A 181 -24.51 10.53 -5.03
N GLU A 182 -23.30 9.99 -5.00
CA GLU A 182 -22.20 10.59 -4.23
C GLU A 182 -21.71 11.90 -4.85
N ALA A 183 -21.60 11.99 -6.18
CA ALA A 183 -21.24 13.22 -6.88
C ALA A 183 -22.29 14.33 -6.68
N ALA A 184 -23.57 13.98 -6.72
CA ALA A 184 -24.67 14.91 -6.52
C ALA A 184 -24.67 15.58 -5.13
N LYS A 185 -24.10 14.94 -4.09
CA LYS A 185 -23.93 15.56 -2.76
C LYS A 185 -23.00 16.78 -2.76
N PHE A 186 -22.21 16.94 -3.82
CA PHE A 186 -21.29 18.07 -4.02
C PHE A 186 -21.75 18.96 -5.19
N ASP A 187 -23.02 18.84 -5.62
CA ASP A 187 -23.59 19.57 -6.76
C ASP A 187 -22.81 19.35 -8.08
N ILE A 188 -22.23 18.16 -8.24
CA ILE A 188 -21.53 17.74 -9.46
C ILE A 188 -22.45 16.82 -10.25
N GLU A 189 -22.75 17.20 -11.49
CA GLU A 189 -23.44 16.30 -12.42
C GLU A 189 -22.45 15.23 -12.90
N TRP A 190 -22.67 13.98 -12.50
CA TRP A 190 -21.84 12.86 -12.93
C TRP A 190 -22.09 12.52 -14.39
N MET A 191 -21.03 12.39 -15.18
CA MET A 191 -21.08 12.12 -16.62
C MET A 191 -19.88 11.29 -17.08
N GLU A 192 -20.01 10.55 -18.17
CA GLU A 192 -18.84 9.89 -18.79
C GLU A 192 -17.92 10.94 -19.44
N CYS A 193 -16.62 10.65 -19.53
CA CYS A 193 -15.64 11.58 -20.12
C CYS A 193 -16.04 12.02 -21.54
N SER A 194 -16.59 11.12 -22.36
CA SER A 194 -17.05 11.40 -23.72
C SER A 194 -18.18 12.45 -23.78
N GLU A 195 -18.95 12.59 -22.70
CA GLU A 195 -20.03 13.57 -22.57
C GLU A 195 -19.52 14.90 -21.99
N ILE A 196 -18.46 14.85 -21.18
CA ILE A 196 -17.82 16.03 -20.57
C ILE A 196 -17.11 16.89 -21.63
N TRP A 197 -16.30 16.28 -22.49
CA TRP A 197 -15.48 16.99 -23.48
C TRP A 197 -16.24 18.03 -24.31
N PRO A 198 -17.38 17.72 -24.95
CA PRO A 198 -18.10 18.70 -25.76
C PRO A 198 -18.81 19.80 -24.93
N ARG A 199 -18.89 19.65 -23.60
CA ARG A 199 -19.62 20.57 -22.71
C ARG A 199 -18.70 21.47 -21.89
N ALA A 200 -17.49 21.03 -21.58
CA ALA A 200 -16.57 21.75 -20.70
C ALA A 200 -15.92 22.97 -21.36
N ASP A 201 -15.99 24.12 -20.70
CA ASP A 201 -15.20 25.31 -21.07
C ASP A 201 -13.81 25.26 -20.40
N TYR A 202 -13.75 24.65 -19.21
CA TYR A 202 -12.55 24.35 -18.46
C TYR A 202 -12.53 22.88 -18.08
N ILE A 203 -11.37 22.22 -18.13
CA ILE A 203 -11.19 20.84 -17.67
C ILE A 203 -10.09 20.81 -16.62
N THR A 204 -10.32 20.16 -15.49
CA THR A 204 -9.29 19.87 -14.49
C THR A 204 -9.22 18.38 -14.22
N VAL A 205 -8.00 17.86 -14.03
CA VAL A 205 -7.75 16.45 -13.74
C VAL A 205 -7.21 16.27 -12.32
N HIS A 206 -7.75 15.29 -11.60
CA HIS A 206 -7.43 14.95 -10.21
C HIS A 206 -7.35 13.43 -10.00
N THR A 207 -6.81 12.73 -11.01
CA THR A 207 -6.61 11.28 -10.99
C THR A 207 -5.17 10.92 -10.60
N PRO A 208 -4.90 9.70 -10.09
CA PRO A 208 -3.54 9.18 -10.05
C PRO A 208 -3.01 8.94 -11.47
N LEU A 209 -1.69 8.89 -11.65
CA LEU A 209 -1.09 8.45 -12.90
C LEU A 209 -1.00 6.92 -12.93
N ILE A 210 -1.88 6.28 -13.70
CA ILE A 210 -1.96 4.84 -13.91
C ILE A 210 -2.14 4.57 -15.42
N PRO A 211 -1.98 3.33 -15.92
CA PRO A 211 -2.12 3.04 -17.34
C PRO A 211 -3.43 3.56 -17.97
N GLN A 212 -4.53 3.54 -17.21
CA GLN A 212 -5.85 3.98 -17.63
C GLN A 212 -6.02 5.52 -17.68
N THR A 213 -5.17 6.28 -16.99
CA THR A 213 -5.26 7.75 -16.90
C THR A 213 -4.10 8.46 -17.58
N LYS A 214 -3.07 7.73 -18.00
CA LYS A 214 -1.97 8.24 -18.80
C LYS A 214 -2.48 8.69 -20.16
N GLY A 215 -2.22 9.93 -20.53
CA GLY A 215 -2.70 10.52 -21.78
C GLY A 215 -4.23 10.57 -21.87
N LEU A 216 -4.93 10.72 -20.73
CA LEU A 216 -6.38 10.88 -20.66
C LEU A 216 -6.86 12.03 -21.57
N LEU A 217 -6.14 13.15 -21.55
CA LEU A 217 -6.25 14.20 -22.55
C LEU A 217 -5.14 14.03 -23.58
N ASN A 218 -5.51 13.60 -24.77
CA ASN A 218 -4.67 13.37 -25.95
C ASN A 218 -5.32 14.00 -27.19
N ASP A 219 -4.77 13.78 -28.39
CA ASP A 219 -5.30 14.37 -29.62
C ASP A 219 -6.79 14.05 -29.85
N ASP A 220 -7.22 12.81 -29.61
CA ASP A 220 -8.61 12.38 -29.80
C ASP A 220 -9.55 13.03 -28.77
N SER A 221 -9.11 13.14 -27.52
CA SER A 221 -9.87 13.82 -26.46
C SER A 221 -9.98 15.32 -26.77
N PHE A 222 -8.88 15.97 -27.15
CA PHE A 222 -8.88 17.39 -27.52
C PHE A 222 -9.78 17.67 -28.72
N ALA A 223 -9.80 16.80 -29.73
CA ALA A 223 -10.67 16.95 -30.91
C ALA A 223 -12.17 16.95 -30.57
N LYS A 224 -12.56 16.29 -29.47
CA LYS A 224 -13.94 16.24 -28.98
C LYS A 224 -14.30 17.40 -28.05
N CYS A 225 -13.30 18.16 -27.59
CA CYS A 225 -13.52 19.29 -26.70
C CYS A 225 -14.15 20.48 -27.44
N LYS A 226 -14.75 21.40 -26.68
CA LYS A 226 -15.08 22.73 -27.21
C LYS A 226 -13.81 23.41 -27.73
N LYS A 227 -13.91 24.08 -28.89
CA LYS A 227 -12.82 24.92 -29.39
C LYS A 227 -12.53 26.04 -28.39
N GLY A 228 -11.27 26.18 -28.00
CA GLY A 228 -10.83 27.15 -26.99
C GLY A 228 -10.93 26.66 -25.55
N VAL A 229 -11.18 25.36 -25.31
CA VAL A 229 -11.18 24.76 -23.96
C VAL A 229 -9.88 25.08 -23.22
N LYS A 230 -9.96 25.33 -21.92
CA LYS A 230 -8.78 25.54 -21.07
C LYS A 230 -8.59 24.34 -20.13
N VAL A 231 -7.36 23.88 -19.97
CA VAL A 231 -7.07 22.66 -19.20
C VAL A 231 -6.14 22.92 -18.02
N ILE A 232 -6.35 22.21 -16.92
CA ILE A 232 -5.59 22.38 -15.68
C ILE A 232 -5.11 21.02 -15.20
N ASN A 233 -3.82 20.93 -14.86
CA ASN A 233 -3.23 19.76 -14.25
C ASN A 233 -2.37 20.15 -13.05
N CYS A 234 -2.93 19.93 -11.86
CA CYS A 234 -2.23 19.99 -10.57
C CYS A 234 -2.12 18.60 -9.92
N ALA A 235 -2.30 17.53 -10.70
CA ALA A 235 -2.34 16.16 -10.21
C ALA A 235 -1.01 15.45 -10.43
N ARG A 236 -0.77 14.93 -11.64
CA ARG A 236 0.50 14.30 -12.02
C ARG A 236 0.83 14.57 -13.49
N GLY A 237 2.12 14.69 -13.78
CA GLY A 237 2.63 14.72 -15.15
C GLY A 237 2.17 13.50 -15.96
N GLY A 238 1.92 13.67 -17.25
CA GLY A 238 1.52 12.58 -18.14
C GLY A 238 0.05 12.17 -18.10
N ILE A 239 -0.78 12.71 -17.19
CA ILE A 239 -2.25 12.57 -17.30
C ILE A 239 -2.75 13.30 -18.54
N ILE A 240 -2.21 14.49 -18.80
CA ILE A 240 -2.35 15.19 -20.07
C ILE A 240 -1.12 14.83 -20.91
N ASP A 241 -1.34 14.39 -22.15
CA ASP A 241 -0.26 14.20 -23.11
C ASP A 241 0.30 15.57 -23.51
N GLU A 242 1.54 15.83 -23.12
CA GLU A 242 2.20 17.13 -23.33
C GLU A 242 2.38 17.50 -24.80
N GLY A 243 2.59 16.50 -25.66
CA GLY A 243 2.72 16.69 -27.11
C GLY A 243 1.39 17.05 -27.76
N ALA A 244 0.32 16.32 -27.41
CA ALA A 244 -1.03 16.60 -27.87
C ALA A 244 -1.52 17.97 -27.37
N LEU A 245 -1.20 18.31 -26.11
CA LEU A 245 -1.52 19.63 -25.57
C LEU A 245 -0.85 20.75 -26.37
N LEU A 246 0.44 20.61 -26.70
CA LEU A 246 1.15 21.61 -27.51
C LEU A 246 0.48 21.81 -28.87
N ARG A 247 0.18 20.72 -29.59
CA ARG A 247 -0.55 20.78 -30.87
C ARG A 247 -1.94 21.41 -30.73
N ALA A 248 -2.66 21.10 -29.66
CA ALA A 248 -3.97 21.67 -29.37
C ALA A 248 -3.89 23.18 -29.09
N LEU A 249 -2.85 23.64 -28.40
CA LEU A 249 -2.61 25.06 -28.13
C LEU A 249 -2.27 25.86 -29.39
N GLU A 250 -1.43 25.28 -30.26
CA GLU A 250 -1.00 25.86 -31.54
C GLU A 250 -2.15 25.96 -32.54
N SER A 251 -2.97 24.91 -32.66
CA SER A 251 -4.17 24.91 -33.52
C SER A 251 -5.31 25.78 -32.97
N GLY A 252 -5.25 26.17 -31.69
CA GLY A 252 -6.30 26.90 -30.99
C GLY A 252 -7.49 26.02 -30.58
N GLN A 253 -7.39 24.70 -30.71
CA GLN A 253 -8.34 23.76 -30.11
C GLN A 253 -8.35 23.92 -28.59
N CYS A 254 -7.18 24.05 -27.98
CA CYS A 254 -7.00 24.45 -26.59
C CYS A 254 -6.69 25.96 -26.50
N GLY A 255 -7.47 26.68 -25.68
CA GLY A 255 -7.35 28.12 -25.47
C GLY A 255 -6.30 28.51 -24.42
N GLY A 256 -5.81 27.56 -23.63
CA GLY A 256 -4.76 27.76 -22.63
C GLY A 256 -4.65 26.62 -21.63
N ALA A 257 -3.51 26.54 -20.93
CA ALA A 257 -3.27 25.47 -19.97
C ALA A 257 -2.59 25.96 -18.68
N GLY A 258 -3.03 25.44 -17.54
CA GLY A 258 -2.42 25.64 -16.23
C GLY A 258 -1.74 24.36 -15.79
N LEU A 259 -0.41 24.35 -15.75
CA LEU A 259 0.37 23.16 -15.48
C LEU A 259 1.22 23.38 -14.23
N ASP A 260 0.96 22.60 -13.19
CA ASP A 260 1.81 22.56 -12.00
C ASP A 260 2.78 21.37 -12.01
N VAL A 261 2.52 20.38 -12.84
CA VAL A 261 3.24 19.10 -12.88
C VAL A 261 3.59 18.73 -14.32
N PHE A 262 4.69 18.02 -14.50
CA PHE A 262 5.27 17.65 -15.79
C PHE A 262 5.68 16.18 -15.81
N VAL A 263 5.77 15.55 -16.98
CA VAL A 263 6.22 14.15 -17.12
C VAL A 263 7.63 13.97 -16.55
N GLU A 264 8.50 14.95 -16.81
CA GLU A 264 9.84 15.04 -16.24
C GLU A 264 9.92 16.30 -15.38
N GLU A 265 10.38 16.16 -14.14
CA GLU A 265 10.50 17.28 -13.19
C GLU A 265 11.93 17.32 -12.63
N PRO A 266 12.71 18.40 -12.91
CA PRO A 266 12.39 19.57 -13.72
C PRO A 266 12.25 19.28 -15.23
N PRO A 267 11.37 19.96 -15.97
CA PRO A 267 11.18 19.69 -17.40
C PRO A 267 12.39 20.12 -18.21
N THR A 268 12.91 19.21 -19.03
CA THR A 268 13.97 19.50 -20.01
C THR A 268 13.40 20.14 -21.29
N ASN A 269 12.22 19.70 -21.72
CA ASN A 269 11.47 20.32 -22.81
C ASN A 269 10.68 21.53 -22.32
N LEU A 270 11.13 22.72 -22.70
CA LEU A 270 10.52 23.98 -22.26
C LEU A 270 9.44 24.51 -23.22
N SER A 271 9.02 23.76 -24.24
CA SER A 271 8.06 24.23 -25.25
C SER A 271 6.73 24.65 -24.62
N LEU A 272 6.17 23.81 -23.73
CA LEU A 272 4.95 24.16 -22.98
C LEU A 272 5.22 25.27 -21.97
N VAL A 273 6.33 25.21 -21.22
CA VAL A 273 6.69 26.21 -20.20
C VAL A 273 6.80 27.63 -20.79
N LYS A 274 7.30 27.74 -22.02
CA LYS A 274 7.48 29.02 -22.73
C LYS A 274 6.26 29.44 -23.54
N HIS A 275 5.25 28.59 -23.70
CA HIS A 275 4.11 28.89 -24.56
C HIS A 275 3.26 30.03 -23.96
N PRO A 276 2.89 31.07 -24.72
CA PRO A 276 2.25 32.28 -24.18
C PRO A 276 0.85 32.06 -23.58
N LYS A 277 0.20 30.94 -23.93
CA LYS A 277 -1.11 30.53 -23.37
C LYS A 277 -0.98 29.53 -22.20
N VAL A 278 0.23 29.27 -21.71
CA VAL A 278 0.47 28.34 -20.61
C VAL A 278 0.89 29.11 -19.37
N VAL A 279 0.26 28.78 -18.24
CA VAL A 279 0.72 29.18 -16.91
C VAL A 279 1.37 27.95 -16.29
N ALA A 280 2.70 27.95 -16.25
CA ALA A 280 3.50 26.87 -15.68
C ALA A 280 3.95 27.21 -14.25
N CYS A 281 3.88 26.23 -13.36
CA CYS A 281 4.34 26.33 -11.97
C CYS A 281 5.24 25.13 -11.63
N PRO A 282 6.26 25.31 -10.77
CA PRO A 282 7.19 24.25 -10.40
C PRO A 282 6.64 23.38 -9.25
N HIS A 283 5.54 22.68 -9.47
CA HIS A 283 4.94 21.72 -8.51
C HIS A 283 4.63 22.35 -7.14
N LEU A 284 3.83 23.40 -7.16
CA LEU A 284 3.46 24.21 -5.99
C LEU A 284 2.18 23.78 -5.29
N GLY A 285 1.43 22.79 -5.79
CA GLY A 285 0.12 22.42 -5.26
C GLY A 285 0.09 22.10 -3.76
N ALA A 286 1.21 21.65 -3.17
CA ALA A 286 1.34 21.43 -1.73
C ALA A 286 2.28 22.44 -1.03
N SER A 287 2.81 23.42 -1.75
CA SER A 287 3.86 24.35 -1.29
C SER A 287 3.28 25.53 -0.48
N THR A 288 2.51 25.22 0.56
CA THR A 288 1.95 26.19 1.53
C THR A 288 2.41 25.85 2.94
N LYS A 289 2.52 26.85 3.83
CA LYS A 289 2.92 26.63 5.22
C LYS A 289 1.96 25.66 5.92
N GLU A 290 0.68 25.81 5.65
CA GLU A 290 -0.41 25.05 6.23
C GLU A 290 -0.38 23.59 5.76
N ALA A 291 -0.14 23.34 4.47
CA ALA A 291 -0.01 21.97 3.97
C ALA A 291 1.26 21.30 4.50
N GLN A 292 2.39 22.02 4.60
CA GLN A 292 3.61 21.47 5.20
C GLN A 292 3.40 21.08 6.64
N SER A 293 2.78 21.96 7.42
CA SER A 293 2.49 21.69 8.82
C SER A 293 1.54 20.50 8.98
N ARG A 294 0.44 20.46 8.22
CA ARG A 294 -0.50 19.32 8.26
C ARG A 294 0.18 18.01 7.87
N CYS A 295 0.94 17.97 6.77
CA CYS A 295 1.62 16.75 6.35
C CYS A 295 2.70 16.30 7.36
N GLY A 296 3.47 17.23 7.92
CA GLY A 296 4.47 16.92 8.94
C GLY A 296 3.86 16.33 10.21
N ARG A 297 2.74 16.90 10.67
CA ARG A 297 2.00 16.37 11.83
C ARG A 297 1.38 15.01 11.54
N GLU A 298 0.67 14.90 10.42
CA GLU A 298 -0.03 13.68 10.01
C GLU A 298 0.93 12.50 9.89
N ILE A 299 2.10 12.67 9.27
CA ILE A 299 3.07 11.56 9.13
C ILE A 299 3.68 11.17 10.47
N ALA A 300 3.92 12.14 11.37
CA ALA A 300 4.46 11.88 12.70
C ALA A 300 3.47 11.10 13.57
N ASP A 301 2.20 11.50 13.57
CA ASP A 301 1.12 10.80 14.26
C ASP A 301 0.96 9.37 13.73
N GLN A 302 0.97 9.20 12.41
CA GLN A 302 0.87 7.90 11.75
C GLN A 302 2.05 6.96 12.10
N ILE A 303 3.28 7.45 12.05
CA ILE A 303 4.48 6.66 12.42
C ILE A 303 4.39 6.22 13.88
N ALA A 304 4.01 7.12 14.78
CA ALA A 304 3.85 6.80 16.19
C ALA A 304 2.70 5.81 16.43
N ASP A 305 1.58 5.95 15.73
CA ASP A 305 0.46 5.00 15.79
C ASP A 305 0.87 3.60 15.32
N VAL A 306 1.66 3.49 14.25
CA VAL A 306 2.21 2.20 13.80
C VAL A 306 3.18 1.62 14.83
N SER A 307 4.02 2.47 15.43
CA SER A 307 4.97 2.06 16.49
C SER A 307 4.23 1.48 17.70
N GLU A 308 3.12 2.10 18.08
CA GLU A 308 2.28 1.68 19.20
C GLU A 308 1.26 0.59 18.84
N GLY A 309 1.10 0.27 17.55
CA GLY A 309 0.10 -0.67 17.06
C GLY A 309 -1.35 -0.18 17.19
N LYS A 310 -1.57 1.14 17.21
CA LYS A 310 -2.89 1.79 17.31
C LYS A 310 -3.60 1.90 15.97
N SER A 311 -2.88 2.29 14.92
CA SER A 311 -3.43 2.52 13.57
C SER A 311 -2.37 2.27 12.50
N PHE A 312 -2.83 1.85 11.33
CA PHE A 312 -2.01 1.66 10.12
C PHE A 312 -2.52 2.53 8.96
N PHE A 313 -3.25 3.61 9.27
CA PHE A 313 -3.71 4.57 8.27
C PHE A 313 -2.52 5.21 7.56
N GLY A 314 -2.59 5.34 6.23
CA GLY A 314 -1.50 5.88 5.41
C GLY A 314 -0.47 4.85 4.94
N VAL A 315 -0.50 3.61 5.45
CA VAL A 315 0.36 2.52 4.96
C VAL A 315 -0.02 2.11 3.54
N LEU A 316 0.96 2.08 2.64
CA LEU A 316 0.74 1.81 1.22
C LEU A 316 1.05 0.37 0.81
N ASN A 317 2.03 -0.26 1.45
CA ASN A 317 2.63 -1.51 0.95
C ASN A 317 2.46 -2.71 1.88
N ALA A 318 1.67 -2.57 2.95
CA ALA A 318 1.44 -3.64 3.91
C ALA A 318 -0.04 -3.76 4.31
N PRO A 319 -0.95 -4.11 3.36
CA PRO A 319 -2.38 -4.26 3.65
C PRO A 319 -2.67 -5.34 4.71
N ALA A 320 -1.76 -6.31 4.87
CA ALA A 320 -1.81 -7.31 5.92
C ALA A 320 -1.78 -6.71 7.34
N LEU A 321 -1.07 -5.60 7.55
CA LEU A 321 -0.97 -4.96 8.87
C LEU A 321 -2.30 -4.33 9.29
N SER A 322 -2.94 -3.60 8.38
CA SER A 322 -4.26 -2.99 8.64
C SER A 322 -5.33 -4.04 8.92
N GLN A 323 -5.32 -5.15 8.17
CA GLN A 323 -6.22 -6.28 8.44
C GLN A 323 -5.89 -7.01 9.74
N GLY A 324 -4.61 -7.08 10.13
CA GLY A 324 -4.13 -7.77 11.32
C GLY A 324 -4.24 -7.00 12.63
N ALA A 325 -4.78 -5.78 12.61
CA ALA A 325 -4.83 -4.90 13.77
C ALA A 325 -5.94 -5.25 14.78
N SER A 326 -6.97 -6.01 14.37
CA SER A 326 -8.09 -6.38 15.26
C SER A 326 -7.67 -7.38 16.34
N ASP A 327 -8.39 -7.40 17.47
CA ASP A 327 -8.09 -8.31 18.57
C ASP A 327 -8.23 -9.78 18.18
N GLU A 328 -9.20 -10.10 17.32
CA GLU A 328 -9.38 -11.45 16.78
C GLU A 328 -8.15 -11.87 15.95
N MET A 329 -7.60 -10.95 15.15
CA MET A 329 -6.44 -11.25 14.30
C MET A 329 -5.15 -11.43 15.08
N LYS A 330 -5.02 -10.87 16.29
CA LYS A 330 -3.88 -11.12 17.18
C LYS A 330 -3.73 -12.61 17.52
N GLU A 331 -4.84 -13.34 17.56
CA GLU A 331 -4.85 -14.79 17.85
C GLU A 331 -4.62 -15.63 16.59
N TRP A 332 -5.11 -15.16 15.43
CA TRP A 332 -4.96 -15.86 14.15
C TRP A 332 -3.59 -15.72 13.50
N ILE A 333 -2.88 -14.60 13.71
CA ILE A 333 -1.53 -14.42 13.15
C ILE A 333 -0.58 -15.54 13.61
N PRO A 334 -0.43 -15.84 14.92
CA PRO A 334 0.37 -16.98 15.38
C PRO A 334 -0.10 -18.31 14.79
N ALA A 335 -1.41 -18.52 14.66
CA ALA A 335 -1.95 -19.76 14.11
C ALA A 335 -1.57 -19.97 12.65
N MET A 336 -1.63 -18.91 11.84
CA MET A 336 -1.19 -18.98 10.44
C MET A 336 0.33 -19.11 10.31
N VAL A 337 1.11 -18.47 11.19
CA VAL A 337 2.56 -18.72 11.26
C VAL A 337 2.84 -20.19 11.55
N CYS A 338 2.14 -20.79 12.53
CA CYS A 338 2.27 -22.22 12.81
C CYS A 338 1.85 -23.06 11.61
N ALA A 339 0.74 -22.74 10.92
CA ALA A 339 0.31 -23.44 9.72
C ALA A 339 1.40 -23.42 8.60
N GLY A 340 2.07 -22.28 8.42
CA GLY A 340 3.18 -22.15 7.47
C GLY A 340 4.38 -23.02 7.84
N LYS A 341 4.80 -23.00 9.11
CA LYS A 341 5.89 -23.88 9.61
C LYS A 341 5.54 -25.35 9.46
N PHE A 342 4.31 -25.70 9.84
CA PHE A 342 3.78 -27.05 9.74
C PHE A 342 3.91 -27.54 8.31
N LEU A 343 3.38 -26.81 7.33
CA LEU A 343 3.50 -27.21 5.94
C LEU A 343 4.96 -27.31 5.51
N LYS A 344 5.81 -26.34 5.85
CA LYS A 344 7.22 -26.35 5.42
C LYS A 344 7.95 -27.61 5.87
N ALA A 345 7.65 -28.14 7.06
CA ALA A 345 8.27 -29.36 7.58
C ALA A 345 7.94 -30.61 6.74
N PHE A 346 6.79 -30.66 6.07
CA PHE A 346 6.42 -31.75 5.17
C PHE A 346 6.95 -31.60 3.75
N MET A 347 7.55 -30.45 3.41
CA MET A 347 7.89 -30.09 2.03
C MET A 347 9.42 -30.07 1.79
N ASN A 348 9.89 -31.01 0.97
CA ASN A 348 11.28 -31.05 0.50
C ASN A 348 11.57 -29.93 -0.54
N SER A 349 10.59 -29.61 -1.38
CA SER A 349 10.64 -28.53 -2.36
C SER A 349 9.46 -27.57 -2.17
N ASN A 350 9.56 -26.36 -2.72
CA ASN A 350 8.47 -25.39 -2.61
C ASN A 350 7.28 -25.82 -3.50
N PRO A 351 6.04 -25.80 -2.99
CA PRO A 351 4.86 -26.10 -3.80
C PRO A 351 4.63 -25.00 -4.82
N SER A 352 4.06 -25.34 -5.99
CA SER A 352 3.66 -24.36 -6.99
C SER A 352 2.48 -23.51 -6.50
N THR A 353 1.50 -24.14 -5.83
CA THR A 353 0.28 -23.47 -5.37
C THR A 353 -0.13 -23.94 -3.97
N VAL A 354 -0.49 -22.98 -3.12
CA VAL A 354 -1.17 -23.23 -1.84
C VAL A 354 -2.44 -22.39 -1.80
N THR A 355 -3.56 -23.03 -1.48
CA THR A 355 -4.84 -22.39 -1.27
C THR A 355 -5.09 -22.23 0.23
N LEU A 356 -5.43 -21.00 0.66
CA LEU A 356 -5.91 -20.71 2.00
C LEU A 356 -7.40 -20.40 1.92
N ASP A 357 -8.22 -21.34 2.35
CA ASP A 357 -9.67 -21.20 2.40
C ASP A 357 -10.09 -20.78 3.82
N SER A 358 -10.54 -19.54 3.93
CA SER A 358 -11.05 -18.97 5.18
C SER A 358 -12.53 -19.32 5.38
N TYR A 359 -12.87 -19.86 6.55
CA TYR A 359 -14.24 -20.18 6.95
C TYR A 359 -14.69 -19.25 8.09
N GLY A 360 -15.93 -18.79 8.00
CA GLY A 360 -16.55 -17.91 8.98
C GLY A 360 -16.32 -16.42 8.70
N ASN A 361 -17.26 -15.62 9.18
CA ASN A 361 -17.32 -14.18 8.88
C ASN A 361 -16.07 -13.40 9.27
N VAL A 362 -15.43 -13.75 10.40
CA VAL A 362 -14.26 -13.05 10.93
C VAL A 362 -13.08 -13.11 9.95
N LEU A 363 -12.82 -14.29 9.37
CA LEU A 363 -11.65 -14.51 8.52
C LEU A 363 -11.84 -14.01 7.08
N SER A 364 -13.09 -13.91 6.62
CA SER A 364 -13.44 -13.50 5.25
C SER A 364 -12.87 -12.12 4.84
N LYS A 365 -12.62 -11.24 5.82
CA LYS A 365 -12.09 -9.88 5.62
C LYS A 365 -10.57 -9.78 5.83
N ALA A 366 -9.92 -10.83 6.33
CA ALA A 366 -8.52 -10.81 6.77
C ALA A 366 -7.56 -11.58 5.84
N GLY A 367 -7.97 -11.86 4.60
CA GLY A 367 -7.21 -12.71 3.67
C GLY A 367 -5.74 -12.30 3.45
N HIS A 368 -5.43 -11.00 3.35
CA HIS A 368 -4.04 -10.55 3.17
C HIS A 368 -3.20 -10.79 4.43
N CYS A 369 -3.80 -10.59 5.62
CA CYS A 369 -3.15 -10.87 6.89
C CYS A 369 -2.85 -12.37 7.05
N LEU A 370 -3.85 -13.23 6.79
CA LEU A 370 -3.69 -14.68 6.85
C LEU A 370 -2.61 -15.17 5.87
N LYS A 371 -2.64 -14.66 4.63
CA LYS A 371 -1.63 -14.92 3.61
C LYS A 371 -0.22 -14.58 4.10
N ALA A 372 -0.02 -13.35 4.58
CA ALA A 372 1.29 -12.87 5.01
C ALA A 372 1.80 -13.63 6.23
N ALA A 373 0.94 -13.91 7.22
CA ALA A 373 1.30 -14.69 8.40
C ALA A 373 1.69 -16.13 8.05
N PHE A 374 0.94 -16.77 7.16
CA PHE A 374 1.26 -18.09 6.63
C PHE A 374 2.62 -18.10 5.91
N CYS A 375 2.83 -17.17 4.99
CA CYS A 375 4.09 -17.06 4.25
C CYS A 375 5.27 -16.84 5.20
N SER A 376 5.07 -16.06 6.27
CA SER A 376 6.10 -15.79 7.27
C SER A 376 6.52 -17.06 8.00
N GLY A 377 5.55 -17.87 8.42
CA GLY A 377 5.79 -19.20 8.98
C GLY A 377 6.53 -20.15 8.04
N PHE A 378 6.12 -20.17 6.77
CA PHE A 378 6.72 -21.04 5.75
C PHE A 378 8.17 -20.66 5.41
N LEU A 379 8.50 -19.37 5.45
CA LEU A 379 9.81 -18.85 5.06
C LEU A 379 10.85 -18.79 6.20
N GLN A 380 10.52 -19.22 7.43
CA GLN A 380 11.35 -19.02 8.63
C GLN A 380 12.82 -19.47 8.56
N CYS A 381 13.25 -20.17 7.51
CA CYS A 381 14.65 -20.44 7.20
C CYS A 381 15.41 -19.23 6.57
N THR A 382 14.78 -18.05 6.44
CA THR A 382 15.40 -16.85 5.85
C THR A 382 15.37 -15.66 6.80
N THR A 383 16.49 -14.93 6.87
CA THR A 383 16.62 -13.69 7.65
C THR A 383 15.69 -12.60 7.12
N ASN A 384 15.14 -11.77 8.02
CA ASN A 384 14.37 -10.55 7.74
C ASN A 384 12.95 -10.73 7.17
N VAL A 385 12.27 -11.87 7.38
CA VAL A 385 10.89 -12.06 6.96
C VAL A 385 9.88 -11.46 7.97
N ASN A 386 8.90 -10.70 7.49
CA ASN A 386 7.82 -10.10 8.26
C ASN A 386 6.50 -10.04 7.45
N LEU A 387 5.44 -9.46 8.03
CA LEU A 387 4.11 -9.39 7.39
C LEU A 387 4.05 -8.48 6.15
N VAL A 388 5.08 -7.67 5.89
CA VAL A 388 5.19 -6.83 4.69
C VAL A 388 5.77 -7.65 3.54
N ASN A 389 6.88 -8.37 3.78
CA ASN A 389 7.65 -9.01 2.72
C ASN A 389 7.39 -10.51 2.54
N ALA A 390 6.74 -11.19 3.49
CA ALA A 390 6.63 -12.65 3.44
C ALA A 390 5.92 -13.16 2.18
N ALA A 391 4.79 -12.56 1.82
CA ALA A 391 4.04 -12.97 0.62
C ALA A 391 4.81 -12.76 -0.69
N PRO A 392 5.39 -11.58 -0.98
CA PRO A 392 6.18 -11.38 -2.20
C PRO A 392 7.47 -12.21 -2.23
N LEU A 393 8.14 -12.42 -1.08
CA LEU A 393 9.32 -13.29 -1.01
C LEU A 393 9.00 -14.76 -1.33
N LEU A 394 7.86 -15.28 -0.85
CA LEU A 394 7.44 -16.63 -1.16
C LEU A 394 7.04 -16.79 -2.63
N ALA A 395 6.35 -15.78 -3.19
CA ALA A 395 6.02 -15.73 -4.61
C ALA A 395 7.27 -15.73 -5.51
N ALA A 396 8.31 -14.98 -5.13
CA ALA A 396 9.59 -14.98 -5.84
C ALA A 396 10.31 -16.34 -5.83
N LYS A 397 10.01 -17.21 -4.86
CA LYS A 397 10.48 -18.59 -4.80
C LYS A 397 9.60 -19.59 -5.57
N GLY A 398 8.64 -19.10 -6.36
CA GLY A 398 7.79 -19.90 -7.23
C GLY A 398 6.49 -20.41 -6.60
N THR A 399 6.19 -20.06 -5.34
CA THR A 399 4.96 -20.51 -4.66
C THR A 399 3.88 -19.43 -4.71
N GLN A 400 2.79 -19.71 -5.42
CA GLN A 400 1.62 -18.84 -5.46
C GLN A 400 0.63 -19.20 -4.35
N ILE A 401 0.19 -18.19 -3.59
CA ILE A 401 -0.84 -18.36 -2.56
C ILE A 401 -2.17 -17.79 -3.07
N THR A 402 -3.17 -18.65 -3.19
CA THR A 402 -4.55 -18.29 -3.54
C THR A 402 -5.41 -18.20 -2.27
N LEU A 403 -6.41 -17.32 -2.28
CA LEU A 403 -7.30 -17.09 -1.14
C LEU A 403 -8.73 -17.42 -1.53
N GLY A 404 -9.37 -18.31 -0.78
CA GLY A 404 -10.80 -18.58 -0.86
C GLY A 404 -11.54 -18.15 0.42
N LYS A 405 -12.84 -17.90 0.27
CA LYS A 405 -13.70 -17.34 1.33
C LYS A 405 -15.03 -18.08 1.40
N ASN A 406 -15.36 -18.56 2.60
CA ASN A 406 -16.58 -19.30 2.90
C ASN A 406 -17.24 -18.70 4.17
N PRO A 407 -17.94 -17.56 4.06
CA PRO A 407 -18.44 -16.80 5.21
C PRO A 407 -19.56 -17.51 5.99
N ASP A 408 -20.32 -18.40 5.34
CA ASP A 408 -21.54 -19.01 5.88
C ASP A 408 -21.31 -20.08 6.98
N SER A 409 -20.05 -20.41 7.27
CA SER A 409 -19.69 -21.32 8.36
C SER A 409 -19.89 -20.66 9.73
N LYS A 410 -20.54 -21.37 10.66
CA LYS A 410 -20.68 -20.94 12.06
C LYS A 410 -19.37 -20.98 12.84
N GLU A 411 -18.46 -21.86 12.46
CA GLU A 411 -17.14 -22.00 13.08
C GLU A 411 -16.06 -21.30 12.24
N SER A 412 -15.12 -20.64 12.92
CA SER A 412 -13.96 -20.02 12.28
C SER A 412 -12.81 -21.02 12.18
N ALA A 413 -12.46 -21.38 10.95
CA ALA A 413 -11.34 -22.26 10.63
C ALA A 413 -10.65 -21.74 9.38
N CYS A 414 -9.35 -22.01 9.24
CA CYS A 414 -8.67 -21.87 7.96
C CYS A 414 -8.30 -23.26 7.47
N MET A 415 -8.83 -23.65 6.32
CA MET A 415 -8.35 -24.82 5.61
C MET A 415 -7.17 -24.40 4.75
N ILE A 416 -6.06 -25.12 4.88
CA ILE A 416 -4.90 -24.99 4.03
C ILE A 416 -4.91 -26.20 3.11
N ALA A 417 -5.10 -25.95 1.82
CA ALA A 417 -5.04 -26.98 0.79
C ALA A 417 -3.81 -26.73 -0.09
N VAL A 418 -2.98 -27.75 -0.24
CA VAL A 418 -1.71 -27.67 -0.95
C VAL A 418 -1.79 -28.53 -2.18
N LYS A 419 -1.48 -27.94 -3.33
CA LYS A 419 -1.36 -28.68 -4.59
C LYS A 419 0.03 -28.44 -5.17
N SER A 420 0.82 -29.51 -5.20
CA SER A 420 2.11 -29.55 -5.87
C SER A 420 2.18 -30.77 -6.77
N GLU A 421 3.17 -30.82 -7.67
CA GLU A 421 3.42 -31.98 -8.53
C GLU A 421 3.74 -33.25 -7.73
N THR A 422 4.29 -33.10 -6.51
CA THR A 422 4.81 -34.20 -5.68
C THR A 422 4.01 -34.48 -4.41
N CYS A 423 3.07 -33.60 -4.03
CA CYS A 423 2.28 -33.72 -2.81
C CYS A 423 0.92 -33.01 -2.93
N THR A 424 -0.14 -33.72 -2.56
CA THR A 424 -1.45 -33.13 -2.25
C THR A 424 -1.70 -33.35 -0.77
N MET A 425 -1.84 -32.26 -0.03
CA MET A 425 -2.13 -32.27 1.41
C MET A 425 -3.23 -31.27 1.70
N ASN A 426 -4.15 -31.61 2.58
CA ASN A 426 -5.04 -30.63 3.17
C ASN A 426 -5.01 -30.72 4.70
N PHE A 427 -5.12 -29.59 5.39
CA PHE A 427 -5.26 -29.58 6.83
C PHE A 427 -6.02 -28.36 7.32
N PHE A 428 -6.68 -28.50 8.46
CA PHE A 428 -7.46 -27.43 9.06
C PHE A 428 -6.76 -26.90 10.31
N VAL A 429 -6.58 -25.59 10.37
CA VAL A 429 -6.09 -24.88 11.55
C VAL A 429 -7.20 -24.01 12.12
N SER A 430 -7.30 -23.99 13.44
CA SER A 430 -8.18 -23.09 14.17
C SER A 430 -7.47 -22.50 15.39
N VAL A 431 -8.18 -21.61 16.09
CA VAL A 431 -7.76 -21.01 17.35
C VAL A 431 -8.77 -21.41 18.41
N ILE A 432 -8.31 -22.14 19.44
CA ILE A 432 -9.12 -22.49 20.60
C ILE A 432 -8.49 -21.85 21.83
N SER A 433 -9.24 -21.02 22.54
CA SER A 433 -8.75 -20.33 23.75
C SER A 433 -7.39 -19.66 23.54
N LYS A 434 -7.26 -18.87 22.45
CA LYS A 434 -6.04 -18.16 22.02
C LYS A 434 -4.86 -19.05 21.61
N THR A 435 -5.08 -20.35 21.46
CA THR A 435 -4.05 -21.33 21.14
C THR A 435 -4.24 -21.86 19.72
N PRO A 436 -3.21 -21.79 18.86
CA PRO A 436 -3.21 -22.46 17.56
C PRO A 436 -3.39 -23.97 17.69
N VAL A 437 -4.34 -24.51 16.95
CA VAL A 437 -4.60 -25.95 16.93
C VAL A 437 -4.79 -26.47 15.50
N LEU A 438 -4.32 -27.68 15.26
CA LEU A 438 -4.61 -28.49 14.08
C LEU A 438 -5.83 -29.38 14.38
N ILE A 439 -6.84 -29.28 13.53
CA ILE A 439 -8.15 -29.95 13.70
C ILE A 439 -8.20 -31.27 12.92
N SER A 440 -7.74 -31.24 11.67
CA SER A 440 -7.77 -32.39 10.77
C SER A 440 -6.66 -32.29 9.73
N MET A 441 -6.33 -33.44 9.15
CA MET A 441 -5.33 -33.59 8.10
C MET A 441 -5.78 -34.67 7.11
N ASP A 442 -5.71 -34.38 5.81
CA ASP A 442 -6.12 -35.23 4.69
C ASP A 442 -7.52 -35.84 4.87
N GLY A 443 -8.47 -35.03 5.33
CA GLY A 443 -9.85 -35.47 5.60
C GLY A 443 -10.04 -36.31 6.87
N ALA A 444 -9.00 -36.57 7.65
CA ALA A 444 -9.08 -37.28 8.92
C ALA A 444 -9.03 -36.29 10.11
N LYS A 445 -10.03 -36.35 10.99
CA LYS A 445 -10.14 -35.46 12.15
C LYS A 445 -9.41 -36.05 13.36
N PHE A 446 -8.64 -35.22 14.07
CA PHE A 446 -8.01 -35.64 15.32
C PHE A 446 -9.06 -35.73 16.44
N SER A 447 -8.95 -36.76 17.29
CA SER A 447 -9.85 -36.98 18.42
C SER A 447 -9.82 -35.81 19.42
N VAL A 448 -8.64 -35.21 19.59
CA VAL A 448 -8.42 -33.96 20.31
C VAL A 448 -7.64 -32.99 19.41
N PRO A 449 -8.07 -31.72 19.26
CA PRO A 449 -7.30 -30.71 18.54
C PRO A 449 -5.83 -30.67 18.97
N VAL A 450 -4.92 -30.76 18.00
CA VAL A 450 -3.48 -30.82 18.26
C VAL A 450 -2.94 -29.42 18.47
N ILE A 451 -2.40 -29.14 19.65
CA ILE A 451 -1.79 -27.84 19.95
C ILE A 451 -0.50 -27.68 19.13
N LEU A 452 -0.40 -26.60 18.35
CA LEU A 452 0.77 -26.28 17.54
C LEU A 452 1.78 -25.46 18.36
N LYS A 453 2.45 -26.12 19.32
CA LYS A 453 3.43 -25.52 20.23
C LYS A 453 4.56 -26.48 20.55
N GLY A 454 5.77 -25.95 20.76
CA GLY A 454 6.93 -26.74 21.17
C GLY A 454 7.40 -27.67 20.06
N ASN A 455 7.90 -28.85 20.42
CA ASN A 455 8.33 -29.87 19.47
C ASN A 455 7.18 -30.84 19.22
N LEU A 456 6.74 -30.95 17.98
CA LEU A 456 5.66 -31.82 17.55
C LEU A 456 6.18 -32.84 16.53
N LEU A 457 5.89 -34.11 16.75
CA LEU A 457 6.13 -35.18 15.80
C LEU A 457 4.80 -35.55 15.14
N VAL A 458 4.79 -35.62 13.82
CA VAL A 458 3.61 -36.05 13.06
C VAL A 458 3.99 -37.16 12.09
N PHE A 459 3.29 -38.28 12.14
CA PHE A 459 3.52 -39.43 11.27
C PHE A 459 2.23 -40.18 10.97
N LYS A 460 2.24 -40.91 9.85
CA LYS A 460 1.14 -41.78 9.42
C LYS A 460 1.58 -43.23 9.49
N SER A 461 0.80 -44.10 10.13
CA SER A 461 1.17 -45.50 10.31
C SER A 461 -0.04 -46.43 10.28
N SER A 462 0.17 -47.63 9.72
CA SER A 462 -0.76 -48.78 9.77
C SER A 462 -0.34 -49.85 10.78
N ASN A 463 0.95 -49.91 11.12
CA ASN A 463 1.58 -51.06 11.78
C ASN A 463 2.19 -50.74 13.16
N ASN A 464 2.50 -49.47 13.45
CA ASN A 464 2.96 -49.08 14.78
C ASN A 464 1.77 -48.98 15.72
N ASN A 465 1.66 -49.94 16.62
CA ASN A 465 0.91 -49.74 17.86
C ASN A 465 1.56 -48.52 18.53
N LEU A 466 0.74 -47.52 18.86
CA LEU A 466 1.14 -46.29 19.54
C LEU A 466 2.22 -46.49 20.63
N SER A 467 2.16 -47.62 21.34
CA SER A 467 3.15 -48.05 22.33
C SER A 467 4.58 -48.17 21.80
N THR A 468 4.79 -48.70 20.59
CA THR A 468 6.11 -48.83 19.96
C THR A 468 6.71 -47.47 19.66
N ALA A 469 5.91 -46.55 19.11
CA ALA A 469 6.37 -45.20 18.80
C ALA A 469 6.73 -44.41 20.07
N ILE A 470 5.88 -44.50 21.10
CA ILE A 470 6.17 -43.90 22.42
C ILE A 470 7.44 -44.51 23.04
N GLY A 471 7.63 -45.83 22.90
CA GLY A 471 8.83 -46.52 23.38
C GLY A 471 10.10 -46.01 22.69
N GLN A 472 10.08 -45.85 21.36
CA GLN A 472 11.21 -45.30 20.61
C GLN A 472 11.53 -43.86 21.00
N ILE A 473 10.51 -43.01 21.18
CA ILE A 473 10.65 -41.63 21.65
C ILE A 473 11.26 -41.60 23.06
N SER A 474 10.78 -42.45 23.96
CA SER A 474 11.26 -42.52 25.34
C SER A 474 12.69 -43.04 25.43
N ASN A 475 13.05 -44.02 24.60
CA ASN A 475 14.42 -44.53 24.50
C ASN A 475 15.41 -43.47 23.97
N ASN A 476 14.90 -42.44 23.29
CA ASN A 476 15.68 -41.27 22.87
C ASN A 476 15.86 -40.24 24.01
N GLY A 477 15.33 -40.51 25.20
CA GLY A 477 15.38 -39.62 26.37
C GLY A 477 14.32 -38.51 26.36
N ALA A 478 13.41 -38.49 25.38
CA ALA A 478 12.35 -37.50 25.29
C ALA A 478 11.09 -37.94 26.03
N THR A 479 10.40 -36.99 26.68
CA THR A 479 9.12 -37.23 27.35
C THR A 479 7.98 -36.77 26.46
N VAL A 480 6.96 -37.62 26.31
CA VAL A 480 5.71 -37.29 25.61
C VAL A 480 4.88 -36.34 26.47
N THR A 481 4.59 -35.15 25.94
CA THR A 481 3.82 -34.10 26.62
C THR A 481 2.37 -34.04 26.15
N SER A 482 2.08 -34.50 24.95
CA SER A 482 0.73 -34.56 24.39
C SER A 482 0.65 -35.64 23.32
N LEU A 483 -0.54 -36.18 23.11
CA LEU A 483 -0.82 -37.17 22.10
C LEU A 483 -2.23 -36.96 21.54
N SER A 484 -2.35 -37.02 20.22
CA SER A 484 -3.63 -37.09 19.54
C SER A 484 -3.54 -37.98 18.31
N THR A 485 -4.66 -38.61 17.97
CA THR A 485 -4.77 -39.54 16.85
C THR A 485 -6.04 -39.30 16.06
N THR A 486 -6.04 -39.60 14.76
CA THR A 486 -7.27 -39.56 13.94
C THR A 486 -8.00 -40.89 13.99
N ASP A 487 -9.19 -40.99 13.41
CA ASP A 487 -9.73 -42.30 13.03
C ASP A 487 -8.88 -42.92 11.92
N ALA A 488 -8.87 -44.26 11.84
CA ALA A 488 -8.16 -44.97 10.78
C ALA A 488 -8.92 -44.85 9.45
N GLN A 489 -8.23 -44.43 8.40
CA GLN A 489 -8.74 -44.43 7.03
C GLN A 489 -7.84 -45.31 6.16
N ASN A 490 -8.41 -46.33 5.51
CA ASN A 490 -7.65 -47.34 4.74
C ASN A 490 -6.51 -47.99 5.56
N ASN A 491 -6.79 -48.37 6.81
CA ASN A 491 -5.82 -48.91 7.78
C ASN A 491 -4.64 -47.99 8.12
N LEU A 492 -4.71 -46.70 7.80
CA LEU A 492 -3.71 -45.72 8.18
C LEU A 492 -4.30 -44.68 9.14
N GLN A 493 -3.52 -44.34 10.16
CA GLN A 493 -3.89 -43.37 11.18
C GLN A 493 -2.80 -42.30 11.29
N TRP A 494 -3.21 -41.04 11.45
CA TRP A 494 -2.29 -39.96 11.78
C TRP A 494 -2.08 -39.90 13.30
N PHE A 495 -0.82 -39.74 13.69
CA PHE A 495 -0.38 -39.55 15.06
C PHE A 495 0.28 -38.19 15.18
N ALA A 496 -0.10 -37.43 16.19
CA ALA A 496 0.55 -36.17 16.56
C ALA A 496 1.01 -36.25 18.01
N VAL A 497 2.32 -36.19 18.22
CA VAL A 497 2.97 -36.41 19.53
C VAL A 497 3.80 -35.20 19.90
N GLY A 498 3.41 -34.50 20.97
CA GLY A 498 4.22 -33.43 21.54
C GLY A 498 5.32 -34.01 22.42
N VAL A 499 6.52 -33.45 22.32
CA VAL A 499 7.70 -33.88 23.09
C VAL A 499 8.44 -32.69 23.71
N ASN A 500 9.09 -32.91 24.85
CA ASN A 500 9.80 -31.86 25.58
C ASN A 500 11.14 -31.43 24.94
N GLN A 501 11.70 -32.22 24.02
CA GLN A 501 12.98 -31.97 23.37
C GLN A 501 13.00 -32.48 21.92
N GLN A 502 13.99 -32.05 21.13
CA GLN A 502 14.18 -32.57 19.77
C GLN A 502 14.54 -34.06 19.78
N ILE A 503 14.11 -34.75 18.72
CA ILE A 503 14.33 -36.19 18.52
C ILE A 503 15.40 -36.39 17.47
N SER A 504 16.28 -37.38 17.67
CA SER A 504 17.33 -37.70 16.70
C SER A 504 16.77 -38.17 15.35
N ASP A 505 17.47 -37.85 14.26
CA ASP A 505 17.09 -38.24 12.89
C ASP A 505 16.86 -39.76 12.72
N ALA A 506 17.61 -40.60 13.44
CA ALA A 506 17.45 -42.06 13.40
C ALA A 506 16.04 -42.51 13.83
N VAL A 507 15.49 -41.86 14.86
CA VAL A 507 14.13 -42.15 15.37
C VAL A 507 13.07 -41.53 14.47
N LEU A 508 13.33 -40.36 13.89
CA LEU A 508 12.43 -39.76 12.90
C LEU A 508 12.30 -40.64 11.66
N GLN A 509 13.42 -41.18 11.16
CA GLN A 509 13.44 -42.11 10.03
C GLN A 509 12.73 -43.43 10.35
N SER A 510 12.94 -44.01 11.54
CA SER A 510 12.27 -45.26 11.93
C SER A 510 10.76 -45.12 12.04
N LEU A 511 10.28 -43.94 12.44
CA LEU A 511 8.85 -43.63 12.55
C LEU A 511 8.25 -43.08 11.26
N ASN A 512 9.07 -42.77 10.27
CA ASN A 512 8.69 -41.94 9.12
C ASN A 512 7.97 -40.65 9.58
N ALA A 513 8.53 -40.00 10.59
CA ALA A 513 7.95 -38.87 11.28
C ALA A 513 8.56 -37.54 10.85
N VAL A 514 7.70 -36.54 10.74
CA VAL A 514 8.07 -35.14 10.51
C VAL A 514 8.13 -34.47 11.87
N SER A 515 9.29 -33.89 12.20
CA SER A 515 9.47 -33.06 13.40
C SER A 515 9.26 -31.60 13.05
N ILE A 516 8.43 -30.91 13.84
CA ILE A 516 8.15 -29.48 13.70
C ILE A 516 8.46 -28.78 15.01
N GLN A 517 9.20 -27.67 14.94
CA GLN A 517 9.46 -26.79 16.07
C GLN A 517 8.68 -25.48 15.91
N PHE A 518 7.76 -25.21 16.84
CA PHE A 518 6.89 -24.03 16.83
C PHE A 518 7.43 -22.87 17.65
#